data_AF-T1GXE8-F1
#
_entry.id   AF-T1GXE8-F1
#
_cell.length_a   1.000
_cell.length_b   1.000
_cell.length_c   1.000
_cell.angle_alpha   90.00
_cell.angle_beta   90.00
_cell.angle_gamma   90.00
#
_symmetry.space_group_name_H-M   'P 1'
#
loop_
_entity.id
_entity.type
_entity.pdbx_description
1 polymer ?
#
loop_
_entity_poly.entity_id
_entity_poly.type
_entity_poly.pdbx_seq_one_letter_code
_entity_poly.pdbx_strand_id
1 'polypeptide(L)'
;GTLTVNVNVLLLSLASPDESSLKYEVEFLLNQQWNDPRLQYGNKSQYDYLNALHHHDNIWTPDTYFIMHGDFKDPIIPMHFALRIYRNGTITYAMR
;
A
#
# COMPACT_ATOMS: atom_id res chain seq x y z
N GLY A 1 -3.61 -22.25 -0.30
CA GLY A 1 -4.95 -21.62 -0.20
C GLY A 1 -4.87 -20.22 -0.75
N THR A 2 -6.01 -19.57 -0.95
CA THR A 2 -6.06 -18.16 -1.37
C THR A 2 -5.45 -17.26 -0.28
N LEU A 3 -4.71 -16.23 -0.69
CA LEU A 3 -4.20 -15.21 0.23
C LEU A 3 -5.25 -14.12 0.42
N THR A 4 -5.60 -13.82 1.66
CA THR A 4 -6.46 -12.68 2.00
C THR A 4 -5.59 -11.44 2.17
N VAL A 5 -5.93 -10.37 1.45
CA VAL A 5 -5.33 -9.04 1.60
C VAL A 5 -6.39 -8.10 2.17
N ASN A 6 -6.13 -7.57 3.37
CA ASN A 6 -6.97 -6.56 3.98
C ASN A 6 -6.55 -5.19 3.47
N VAL A 7 -7.49 -4.42 2.96
CA VAL A 7 -7.24 -3.11 2.37
C VAL A 7 -7.98 -2.05 3.17
N ASN A 8 -7.28 -0.97 3.51
CA ASN A 8 -7.82 0.23 4.12
C ASN A 8 -7.45 1.43 3.24
N VAL A 9 -8.44 2.27 2.93
CA VAL A 9 -8.26 3.50 2.15
C VAL A 9 -8.61 4.68 3.04
N LEU A 10 -7.67 5.61 3.20
CA LEU A 10 -7.90 6.90 3.84
C LEU A 10 -7.94 7.99 2.77
N LEU A 11 -9.12 8.57 2.56
CA LEU A 11 -9.29 9.71 1.66
C LEU A 11 -8.69 10.98 2.29
N LEU A 12 -7.77 11.63 1.58
CA LEU A 12 -7.13 12.87 2.00
C LEU A 12 -7.80 14.09 1.37
N SER A 13 -8.10 14.03 0.07
CA SER A 13 -8.79 15.09 -0.63
C SER A 13 -9.67 14.55 -1.77
N LEU A 14 -10.74 15.28 -2.03
CA LEU A 14 -11.65 15.08 -3.15
C LEU A 14 -11.99 16.45 -3.72
N ALA A 15 -11.59 16.69 -4.97
CA ALA A 15 -11.80 17.97 -5.65
C ALA A 15 -12.41 17.76 -7.05
N SER A 16 -13.20 18.74 -7.49
CA SER A 16 -13.75 18.83 -8.84
C SER A 16 -13.50 20.24 -9.38
N PRO A 17 -13.20 20.41 -10.69
CA PRO A 17 -13.03 21.75 -11.26
C PRO A 17 -14.34 22.55 -11.25
N ASP A 18 -15.49 21.88 -11.39
CA ASP A 18 -16.83 22.47 -11.30
C ASP A 18 -17.89 21.39 -10.98
N GLU A 19 -19.10 21.79 -10.58
CA GLU A 19 -20.20 20.89 -10.19
C GLU A 19 -20.76 20.04 -11.35
N SER A 20 -20.53 20.44 -12.60
CA SER A 20 -20.96 19.70 -13.80
C SER A 20 -19.87 18.76 -14.35
N SER A 21 -18.66 18.81 -13.78
CA SER A 21 -17.54 17.96 -14.18
C SER A 21 -17.75 16.52 -13.75
N LEU A 22 -17.56 15.59 -14.69
CA LEU A 22 -17.44 14.15 -14.42
C LEU A 22 -16.01 13.74 -14.02
N LYS A 23 -15.09 14.71 -13.91
CA LYS A 23 -13.70 14.50 -13.50
C LYS A 23 -13.52 14.92 -12.05
N TYR A 24 -13.00 13.99 -11.26
CA TYR A 24 -12.62 14.22 -9.87
C TYR A 24 -11.13 13.96 -9.68
N GLU A 25 -10.52 14.80 -8.87
CA GLU A 25 -9.18 14.60 -8.36
C GLU A 25 -9.30 14.01 -6.96
N VAL A 26 -8.65 12.86 -6.76
CA VAL A 26 -8.72 12.11 -5.50
C VAL A 26 -7.30 11.89 -5.01
N GLU A 27 -7.06 12.22 -3.75
CA GLU A 27 -5.83 11.88 -3.05
C GLU A 27 -6.17 10.98 -1.87
N PHE A 28 -5.47 9.87 -1.72
CA PHE A 28 -5.72 8.92 -0.64
C PHE A 28 -4.45 8.19 -0.21
N LEU A 29 -4.47 7.59 0.98
CA LEU A 29 -3.50 6.59 1.41
C LEU A 29 -4.10 5.21 1.28
N LEU A 30 -3.37 4.31 0.63
CA LEU A 30 -3.71 2.90 0.52
C LEU A 30 -2.86 2.09 1.50
N ASN A 31 -3.50 1.48 2.49
CA ASN A 31 -2.87 0.55 3.42
C ASN A 31 -3.31 -0.87 3.11
N GLN A 32 -2.35 -1.76 2.94
CA GLN A 32 -2.57 -3.17 2.64
C GLN A 32 -1.92 -4.03 3.72
N GLN A 33 -2.60 -5.10 4.10
CA GLN A 33 -2.08 -6.06 5.08
C GLN A 33 -2.38 -7.48 4.65
N TRP A 34 -1.35 -8.32 4.63
CA TRP A 34 -1.46 -9.75 4.35
C TRP A 34 -0.52 -10.54 5.26
N ASN A 35 -0.64 -11.87 5.26
CA ASN A 35 0.27 -12.75 5.97
C ASN A 35 1.09 -13.57 4.97
N ASP A 36 2.42 -13.46 5.04
CA ASP A 36 3.36 -14.29 4.30
C ASP A 36 4.20 -15.13 5.29
N PRO A 37 3.88 -16.43 5.45
CA PRO A 37 4.63 -17.32 6.34
C PRO A 37 6.11 -17.46 6.00
N ARG A 38 6.52 -17.18 4.74
CA ARG A 38 7.91 -17.30 4.29
C ARG A 38 8.82 -16.23 4.91
N LEU A 39 8.24 -15.12 5.35
CA LEU A 39 8.96 -13.99 5.94
C LEU A 39 8.90 -13.97 7.47
N GLN A 40 8.49 -15.08 8.10
CA GLN A 40 8.59 -15.24 9.55
C GLN A 40 10.06 -15.24 9.99
N TYR A 41 10.34 -14.57 11.10
CA TYR A 41 11.68 -14.48 11.66
C TYR A 41 11.66 -14.53 13.18
N GLY A 42 12.73 -15.08 13.76
CA GLY A 42 12.84 -15.25 15.22
C GLY A 42 13.13 -13.95 15.97
N ASN A 43 12.98 -14.00 17.30
CA ASN A 43 13.21 -12.89 18.22
C ASN A 43 14.71 -12.57 18.41
N LYS A 44 15.37 -12.10 17.35
CA LYS A 44 16.77 -11.64 17.43
C LYS A 44 16.90 -10.13 17.66
N SER A 45 15.79 -9.40 17.64
CA SER A 45 15.72 -7.94 17.72
C SER A 45 14.71 -7.50 18.78
N GLN A 46 14.92 -6.33 19.36
CA GLN A 46 13.97 -5.66 20.25
C GLN A 46 12.81 -4.98 19.49
N TYR A 47 12.94 -4.77 18.18
CA TYR A 47 11.92 -4.10 17.37
C TYR A 47 10.77 -5.03 16.99
N ASP A 48 9.56 -4.48 16.90
CA ASP A 48 8.34 -5.23 16.59
C ASP A 48 8.26 -5.68 15.13
N TYR A 49 8.92 -4.95 14.22
CA TYR A 49 8.93 -5.22 12.79
C TYR A 49 10.29 -4.89 12.17
N LEU A 50 10.53 -5.45 10.98
CA LEU A 50 11.60 -5.06 10.08
C LEU A 50 11.08 -4.01 9.09
N ASN A 51 11.82 -2.92 8.91
CA ASN A 51 11.58 -2.00 7.81
C ASN A 51 12.20 -2.58 6.55
N ALA A 52 11.35 -3.00 5.62
CA ALA A 52 11.74 -3.66 4.38
C ALA A 52 11.54 -2.78 3.15
N LEU A 53 11.37 -1.46 3.32
CA LEU A 53 11.08 -0.55 2.21
C LEU A 53 12.15 -0.62 1.10
N HIS A 54 13.43 -0.74 1.46
CA HIS A 54 14.54 -0.93 0.51
C HIS A 54 14.57 -2.31 -0.16
N HIS A 55 13.77 -3.25 0.32
CA HIS A 55 13.63 -4.60 -0.21
C HIS A 55 12.30 -4.82 -0.94
N HIS A 56 11.56 -3.73 -1.23
CA HIS A 56 10.28 -3.76 -1.96
C HIS A 56 10.31 -4.72 -3.15
N ASP A 57 11.32 -4.61 -4.02
CA ASP A 57 11.41 -5.41 -5.25
C ASP A 57 11.71 -6.90 -5.01
N ASN A 58 12.12 -7.27 -3.79
CA ASN A 58 12.45 -8.64 -3.40
C ASN A 58 11.32 -9.32 -2.62
N ILE A 59 10.25 -8.59 -2.32
CA ILE A 59 9.13 -9.06 -1.52
C ILE A 59 7.92 -9.11 -2.45
N TRP A 60 7.24 -10.25 -2.44
CA TRP A 60 5.96 -10.34 -3.15
C TRP A 60 4.97 -9.32 -2.55
N THR A 61 4.41 -8.49 -3.42
CA THR A 61 3.32 -7.56 -3.08
C THR A 61 2.10 -7.88 -3.95
N PRO A 62 0.89 -7.58 -3.48
CA PRO A 62 -0.31 -7.72 -4.31
C PRO A 62 -0.26 -6.74 -5.49
N ASP A 63 -0.59 -7.24 -6.69
CA ASP A 63 -0.68 -6.45 -7.93
C ASP A 63 -1.96 -5.58 -7.94
N THR A 64 -2.04 -4.63 -7.01
CA THR A 64 -3.19 -3.74 -6.85
C THR A 64 -3.16 -2.67 -7.93
N TYR A 65 -4.24 -2.59 -8.72
CA TYR A 65 -4.41 -1.57 -9.77
C TYR A 65 -5.74 -0.85 -9.61
N PHE A 66 -5.81 0.36 -10.17
CA PHE A 66 -7.02 1.19 -10.16
C PHE A 66 -7.63 1.20 -11.55
N ILE A 67 -8.92 0.89 -11.63
CA ILE A 67 -9.72 1.12 -12.83
C ILE A 67 -10.19 2.57 -12.76
N MET A 68 -9.68 3.40 -13.66
CA MET A 68 -9.99 4.82 -13.71
C MET A 68 -10.35 5.25 -15.14
N HIS A 69 -11.18 6.29 -15.24
CA HIS A 69 -11.51 6.97 -16.49
C HIS A 69 -10.77 8.32 -16.53
N GLY A 70 -9.44 8.25 -16.54
CA GLY A 70 -8.52 9.37 -16.46
C GLY A 70 -7.08 8.88 -16.28
N ASP A 71 -6.16 9.79 -15.96
CA ASP A 71 -4.74 9.49 -15.74
C ASP A 71 -4.34 9.83 -14.29
N PHE A 72 -3.26 9.19 -13.82
CA PHE A 72 -2.57 9.68 -12.63
C PHE A 72 -2.00 11.07 -12.93
N LYS A 73 -2.09 11.99 -11.97
CA LYS A 73 -1.48 13.30 -12.14
C LYS A 73 0.03 13.16 -12.24
N ASP A 74 0.64 13.68 -13.30
CA ASP A 74 2.09 13.89 -13.34
C ASP A 74 2.50 14.95 -12.29
N PRO A 75 3.59 14.75 -11.54
CA PRO A 75 4.58 13.68 -11.64
C PRO A 75 4.35 12.53 -10.61
N ILE A 76 3.13 12.35 -10.12
CA ILE A 76 2.80 11.48 -8.97
C ILE A 76 2.83 10.02 -9.39
N ILE A 77 4.03 9.45 -9.43
CA ILE A 77 4.24 7.99 -9.37
C ILE A 77 3.81 7.55 -7.95
N PRO A 78 3.01 6.47 -7.80
CA PRO A 78 2.65 5.95 -6.48
C PRO A 78 3.88 5.81 -5.57
N MET A 79 3.87 6.49 -4.43
CA MET A 79 5.00 6.50 -3.53
C MET A 79 4.85 5.41 -2.48
N HIS A 80 5.79 4.46 -2.48
CA HIS A 80 5.91 3.46 -1.42
C HIS A 80 6.38 4.14 -0.14
N PHE A 81 5.48 4.27 0.84
CA PHE A 81 5.76 5.06 2.05
C PHE A 81 6.27 4.20 3.21
N ALA A 82 5.79 2.95 3.33
CA ALA A 82 6.26 2.03 4.36
C ALA A 82 6.01 0.57 3.97
N LEU A 83 7.01 -0.29 4.16
CA LEU A 83 6.86 -1.75 4.11
C LEU A 83 7.40 -2.35 5.41
N ARG A 84 6.52 -2.92 6.21
CA ARG A 84 6.86 -3.47 7.54
C ARG A 84 6.53 -4.95 7.59
N ILE A 85 7.51 -5.75 8.02
CA ILE A 85 7.33 -7.19 8.22
C ILE A 85 7.38 -7.48 9.72
N TYR A 86 6.29 -8.01 10.25
CA TYR A 86 6.18 -8.45 11.63
C TYR A 86 6.64 -9.91 11.77
N ARG A 87 7.04 -10.27 12.98
CA ARG A 87 7.64 -11.59 13.29
C ARG A 87 6.79 -12.79 12.90
N ASN A 88 5.46 -12.65 13.00
CA ASN A 88 4.50 -13.69 12.63
C ASN A 88 4.25 -13.79 11.10
N GLY A 89 5.01 -13.04 10.29
CA GLY A 89 4.86 -12.99 8.83
C GLY A 89 3.77 -12.03 8.37
N THR A 90 3.13 -11.28 9.27
CA THR A 90 2.22 -10.20 8.88
C THR A 90 3.01 -9.10 8.21
N ILE A 91 2.54 -8.63 7.07
CA ILE A 91 3.13 -7.51 6.34
C ILE A 91 2.12 -6.38 6.34
N THR A 92 2.59 -5.15 6.59
CA THR A 92 1.83 -3.93 6.32
C THR A 92 2.56 -3.10 5.27
N TYR A 93 1.80 -2.63 4.30
CA TYR A 93 2.31 -1.88 3.17
C TYR A 93 1.46 -0.65 2.90
N ALA A 94 2.08 0.52 2.94
CA ALA A 94 1.40 1.79 2.77
C ALA A 94 1.90 2.50 1.49
N MET A 95 0.96 2.98 0.70
CA MET A 95 1.20 3.78 -0.51
C MET A 95 0.42 5.10 -0.42
N ARG A 96 0.95 6.14 -1.08
CA ARG A 96 0.26 7.40 -1.36
C ARG A 96 0.26 7.66 -2.86
#